data_AF-A0A929XD73-F1
#
_entry.id   AF-A0A929XD73-F1
#
_cell.length_a   1.000
_cell.length_b   1.000
_cell.length_c   1.000
_cell.angle_alpha   90.00
_cell.angle_beta   90.00
_cell.angle_gamma   90.00
#
_symmetry.space_group_name_H-M   'P 1'
#
loop_
_entity.id
_entity.type
_entity.pdbx_description
1 polymer ?
#
loop_
_entity_poly.entity_id
_entity_poly.type
_entity_poly.pdbx_seq_one_letter_code
_entity_poly.pdbx_strand_id
1 'polypeptide(L)'
;MEKVIDLNSLTDELKLIDIAKTLSDYEDNQIVLLCTALTDEKLAMVLEHAEENIQLKIINYLTNEKILKIFSYMQKDDIADILGMLKIDKRKELLNLMIEGDRKILTSLLGYKEDSAGGIMTTEFIIFKQDMTIKETLKKIKEMAPKNELLDTLFISDNTRKVVGTVELREVLINSNDTVLSDIANKNFVSVEPEVDQEEVAATFRKYDLTVLPVVNKK
;
A
#
# COMPACT_ATOMS: atom_id res chain seq x y z
N MET A 1 7.43 2.72 -35.48
CA MET A 1 8.62 1.86 -35.31
C MET A 1 8.24 0.92 -34.19
N GLU A 2 8.17 -0.39 -34.45
CA GLU A 2 7.79 -1.39 -33.44
C GLU A 2 8.75 -1.27 -32.25
N LYS A 3 8.26 -0.84 -31.08
CA LYS A 3 9.07 -0.83 -29.87
C LYS A 3 9.28 -2.28 -29.45
N VAL A 4 10.52 -2.69 -29.22
CA VAL A 4 10.85 -4.05 -28.76
C VAL A 4 11.27 -3.97 -27.31
N ILE A 5 10.75 -4.86 -26.47
CA ILE A 5 11.17 -4.97 -25.06
C ILE A 5 12.60 -5.49 -25.04
N ASP A 6 13.54 -4.69 -24.52
CA ASP A 6 14.91 -5.14 -24.28
C ASP A 6 14.93 -6.03 -23.03
N LEU A 7 15.05 -7.34 -23.22
CA LEU A 7 15.06 -8.32 -22.13
C LEU A 7 16.22 -8.09 -21.14
N ASN A 8 17.32 -7.46 -21.55
CA ASN A 8 18.43 -7.15 -20.64
C ASN A 8 18.06 -6.05 -19.64
N SER A 9 17.14 -5.16 -20.02
CA SER A 9 16.65 -4.07 -19.17
C SER A 9 15.72 -4.55 -18.05
N LEU A 10 15.17 -5.76 -18.18
CA LEU A 10 14.27 -6.38 -17.18
C LEU A 10 14.99 -6.78 -15.88
N THR A 11 16.32 -6.62 -15.82
CA THR A 11 17.10 -6.85 -14.62
C THR A 11 17.08 -5.67 -13.65
N ASP A 12 16.82 -4.46 -14.15
CA ASP A 12 16.92 -3.18 -13.45
C ASP A 12 15.53 -2.64 -13.07
N GLU A 13 15.29 -2.47 -11.78
CA GLU A 13 14.01 -2.04 -11.22
C GLU A 13 13.55 -0.68 -11.74
N LEU A 14 14.46 0.30 -11.86
CA LEU A 14 14.09 1.63 -12.35
C LEU A 14 13.60 1.56 -13.81
N LYS A 15 14.19 0.67 -14.61
CA LYS A 15 13.75 0.46 -15.99
C LYS A 15 12.42 -0.28 -16.07
N LEU A 16 12.08 -1.13 -15.10
CA LEU A 16 10.77 -1.79 -15.05
C LEU A 16 9.63 -0.79 -14.86
N ILE A 17 9.83 0.25 -14.05
CA ILE A 17 8.85 1.33 -13.87
C ILE A 17 8.63 2.08 -15.19
N ASP A 18 9.72 2.43 -15.88
CA ASP A 18 9.64 3.13 -17.18
C ASP A 18 8.99 2.26 -18.26
N ILE A 19 9.28 0.96 -18.27
CA ILE A 19 8.64 -0.01 -19.14
C ILE A 19 7.14 -0.08 -18.84
N ALA A 20 6.75 -0.23 -17.57
CA ALA A 20 5.36 -0.32 -17.14
C ALA A 20 4.52 0.86 -17.65
N LYS A 21 5.06 2.09 -17.52
CA LYS A 21 4.44 3.34 -17.99
C LYS A 21 4.35 3.48 -19.50
N THR A 22 5.04 2.63 -20.26
CA THR A 22 5.05 2.68 -21.73
C THR A 22 4.44 1.44 -22.37
N LEU A 23 3.94 0.48 -21.57
CA LEU A 23 3.35 -0.78 -22.05
C LEU A 23 2.13 -0.57 -22.96
N SER A 24 1.46 0.57 -22.88
CA SER A 24 0.38 0.97 -23.79
C SER A 24 0.83 1.09 -25.25
N ASP A 25 2.13 1.30 -25.50
CA ASP A 25 2.73 1.35 -26.84
C ASP A 25 3.14 -0.03 -27.39
N TYR A 26 2.99 -1.10 -26.61
CA TYR A 26 3.47 -2.45 -26.97
C TYR A 26 2.33 -3.38 -27.37
N GLU A 27 2.64 -4.31 -28.27
CA GLU A 27 1.70 -5.31 -28.77
C GLU A 27 1.41 -6.39 -27.71
N ASP A 28 0.24 -7.04 -27.81
CA ASP A 28 -0.24 -8.06 -26.87
C ASP A 28 0.80 -9.18 -26.63
N ASN A 29 1.44 -9.65 -27.71
CA ASN A 29 2.45 -10.71 -27.64
C ASN A 29 3.70 -10.29 -26.83
N GLN A 30 4.04 -9.01 -26.82
CA GLN A 30 5.17 -8.47 -26.07
C GLN A 30 4.84 -8.37 -24.57
N ILE A 31 3.60 -7.97 -24.24
CA ILE A 31 3.10 -7.96 -22.87
C ILE A 31 3.06 -9.38 -22.29
N VAL A 32 2.59 -10.35 -23.08
CA VAL A 32 2.59 -11.77 -22.69
C VAL A 32 4.02 -12.27 -22.48
N LEU A 33 4.96 -11.93 -23.37
CA LEU A 33 6.36 -12.30 -23.22
C LEU A 33 6.93 -11.75 -21.90
N LEU A 34 6.66 -10.48 -21.58
CA LEU A 34 7.07 -9.85 -20.32
C LEU A 34 6.51 -10.60 -19.10
N CYS A 35 5.24 -10.99 -19.12
CA CYS A 35 4.60 -11.77 -18.06
C CYS A 35 5.29 -13.13 -17.81
N THR A 36 5.87 -13.73 -18.86
CA THR A 36 6.60 -15.00 -18.76
C THR A 36 8.08 -14.84 -18.41
N ALA A 37 8.67 -13.69 -18.75
CA ALA A 37 10.10 -13.43 -18.55
C ALA A 37 10.42 -12.92 -17.13
N LEU A 38 9.47 -12.26 -16.47
CA LEU A 38 9.65 -11.66 -15.15
C LEU A 38 9.34 -12.64 -14.01
N THR A 39 10.05 -12.44 -12.90
CA THR A 39 9.70 -13.04 -11.60
C THR A 39 8.38 -12.45 -11.09
N ASP A 40 7.74 -13.13 -10.13
CA ASP A 40 6.47 -12.67 -9.54
C ASP A 40 6.60 -11.26 -8.93
N GLU A 41 7.69 -11.02 -8.19
CA GLU A 41 8.04 -9.73 -7.59
C GLU A 41 8.22 -8.61 -8.63
N LYS A 42 8.95 -8.88 -9.72
CA LYS A 42 9.13 -7.87 -10.78
C LYS A 42 7.85 -7.58 -11.55
N LEU A 43 6.99 -8.59 -11.69
CA LEU A 43 5.70 -8.41 -12.33
C LEU A 43 4.73 -7.64 -11.42
N ALA A 44 4.86 -7.76 -10.09
CA ALA A 44 4.16 -6.89 -9.14
C ALA A 44 4.54 -5.43 -9.36
N MET A 45 5.85 -5.12 -9.40
CA MET A 45 6.31 -3.75 -9.67
C MET A 45 5.80 -3.20 -11.02
N VAL A 46 5.75 -4.05 -12.06
CA VAL A 46 5.18 -3.64 -13.35
C VAL A 46 3.68 -3.37 -13.24
N LEU A 47 2.94 -4.20 -12.51
CA LEU A 47 1.51 -3.97 -12.29
C LEU A 47 1.25 -2.65 -11.54
N GLU A 48 1.98 -2.38 -10.45
CA GLU A 48 1.82 -1.17 -9.62
C GLU A 48 2.01 0.13 -10.43
N HIS A 49 2.82 0.10 -11.48
CA HIS A 49 3.14 1.30 -12.27
C HIS A 49 2.53 1.33 -13.68
N ALA A 50 1.86 0.26 -14.10
CA ALA A 50 1.20 0.20 -15.39
C ALA A 50 -0.12 0.98 -15.39
N GLU A 51 -0.51 1.49 -16.56
CA GLU A 51 -1.85 2.05 -16.76
C GLU A 51 -2.95 1.00 -16.49
N GLU A 52 -4.11 1.43 -16.00
CA GLU A 52 -5.25 0.57 -15.63
C GLU A 52 -5.65 -0.45 -16.70
N ASN A 53 -5.73 0.00 -17.97
CA ASN A 53 -6.02 -0.86 -19.11
C ASN A 53 -4.98 -1.96 -19.29
N ILE A 54 -3.71 -1.68 -19.04
CA ILE A 54 -2.60 -2.63 -19.09
C ILE A 54 -2.61 -3.57 -17.89
N GLN A 55 -2.87 -3.06 -16.68
CA GLN A 55 -3.07 -3.90 -15.49
C GLN A 55 -4.15 -4.95 -15.75
N LEU A 56 -5.32 -4.53 -16.24
CA LEU A 56 -6.42 -5.44 -16.59
C LEU A 56 -6.00 -6.46 -17.65
N LYS A 57 -5.25 -6.02 -18.66
CA LYS A 57 -4.76 -6.88 -19.74
C LYS A 57 -3.81 -7.95 -19.21
N ILE A 58 -2.83 -7.57 -18.39
CA ILE A 58 -1.91 -8.48 -17.71
C ILE A 58 -2.70 -9.48 -16.86
N ILE A 59 -3.59 -9.01 -15.99
CA ILE A 59 -4.42 -9.88 -15.12
C ILE A 59 -5.23 -10.90 -15.94
N ASN A 60 -5.75 -10.51 -17.11
CA ASN A 60 -6.53 -11.40 -17.96
C ASN A 60 -5.70 -12.49 -18.66
N TYR A 61 -4.38 -12.31 -18.83
CA TYR A 61 -3.49 -13.35 -19.36
C TYR A 61 -3.01 -14.35 -18.31
N LEU A 62 -3.17 -14.02 -17.03
CA LEU A 62 -2.64 -14.81 -15.93
C LEU A 62 -3.69 -15.75 -15.32
N THR A 63 -3.21 -16.88 -14.81
CA THR A 63 -4.04 -17.76 -13.99
C THR A 63 -4.28 -17.13 -12.62
N ASN A 64 -5.36 -17.52 -11.94
CA ASN A 64 -5.66 -17.03 -10.58
C ASN A 64 -4.52 -17.33 -9.61
N GLU A 65 -3.89 -18.50 -9.70
CA GLU A 65 -2.75 -18.85 -8.86
C GLU A 65 -1.57 -17.88 -9.06
N LYS A 66 -1.27 -17.53 -10.31
CA LYS A 66 -0.18 -16.59 -10.64
C LYS A 66 -0.52 -15.18 -10.18
N ILE A 67 -1.76 -14.72 -10.36
CA ILE A 67 -2.24 -13.43 -9.85
C ILE A 67 -2.04 -13.35 -8.33
N LEU A 68 -2.45 -14.38 -7.59
CA LEU A 68 -2.33 -14.41 -6.13
C LEU A 68 -0.87 -14.42 -5.66
N LYS A 69 0.04 -15.07 -6.40
CA LYS A 69 1.48 -15.00 -6.11
C LYS A 69 2.00 -13.59 -6.30
N ILE A 70 1.63 -12.91 -7.39
CA ILE A 70 2.05 -11.53 -7.65
C ILE A 70 1.49 -10.58 -6.59
N PHE A 71 0.20 -10.70 -6.25
CA PHE A 71 -0.44 -9.95 -5.18
C PHE A 71 0.23 -10.15 -3.80
N SER A 72 0.97 -11.23 -3.59
CA SER A 72 1.72 -11.41 -2.33
C SER A 72 2.92 -10.47 -2.18
N TYR A 73 3.32 -9.82 -3.27
CA TYR A 73 4.39 -8.80 -3.32
C TYR A 73 3.86 -7.37 -3.46
N MET A 74 2.53 -7.18 -3.50
CA MET A 74 1.90 -5.89 -3.74
C MET A 74 1.23 -5.33 -2.51
N GLN A 75 1.06 -4.01 -2.50
CA GLN A 75 0.30 -3.31 -1.49
C GLN A 75 -1.20 -3.58 -1.57
N LYS A 76 -1.88 -3.56 -0.42
CA LYS A 76 -3.30 -3.93 -0.35
C LYS A 76 -4.20 -2.92 -1.05
N ASP A 77 -3.82 -1.66 -1.05
CA ASP A 77 -4.46 -0.58 -1.81
C ASP A 77 -4.32 -0.79 -3.32
N ASP A 78 -3.12 -1.01 -3.84
CA ASP A 78 -2.92 -1.33 -5.26
C ASP A 78 -3.72 -2.57 -5.71
N ILE A 79 -3.75 -3.61 -4.86
CA ILE A 79 -4.57 -4.79 -5.11
C ILE A 79 -6.06 -4.43 -5.11
N ALA A 80 -6.52 -3.60 -4.17
CA ALA A 80 -7.91 -3.17 -4.10
C ALA A 80 -8.32 -2.40 -5.36
N ASP A 81 -7.46 -1.53 -5.88
CA ASP A 81 -7.69 -0.79 -7.12
C ASP A 81 -7.82 -1.73 -8.32
N ILE A 82 -6.86 -2.66 -8.49
CA ILE A 82 -6.91 -3.68 -9.54
C ILE A 82 -8.18 -4.51 -9.43
N LEU A 83 -8.51 -5.00 -8.24
CA LEU A 83 -9.75 -5.75 -8.00
C LEU A 83 -10.99 -4.91 -8.31
N GLY A 84 -10.97 -3.62 -8.00
CA GLY A 84 -12.01 -2.63 -8.23
C GLY A 84 -12.39 -2.48 -9.70
N MET A 85 -11.45 -2.70 -10.60
CA MET A 85 -11.68 -2.67 -12.06
C MET A 85 -12.18 -4.01 -12.63
N LEU A 86 -11.96 -5.13 -11.93
CA LEU A 86 -12.36 -6.45 -12.42
C LEU A 86 -13.87 -6.66 -12.41
N LYS A 87 -14.33 -7.50 -13.35
CA LYS A 87 -15.71 -8.03 -13.33
C LYS A 87 -15.99 -8.75 -12.00
N ILE A 88 -17.21 -8.59 -11.51
CA ILE A 88 -17.66 -9.08 -10.20
C ILE A 88 -17.32 -10.56 -9.98
N ASP A 89 -17.51 -11.41 -10.98
CA ASP A 89 -17.28 -12.86 -10.83
C ASP A 89 -15.79 -13.18 -10.63
N LYS A 90 -14.90 -12.58 -11.44
CA LYS A 90 -13.44 -12.75 -11.33
C LYS A 90 -12.92 -12.19 -10.01
N ARG A 91 -13.42 -11.01 -9.60
CA ARG A 91 -13.08 -10.39 -8.31
C ARG A 91 -13.43 -11.32 -7.14
N LYS A 92 -14.65 -11.85 -7.14
CA LYS A 92 -15.12 -12.79 -6.10
C LYS A 92 -14.28 -14.06 -6.07
N GLU A 93 -13.93 -14.60 -7.23
CA GLU A 93 -13.09 -15.78 -7.33
C GLU A 93 -11.71 -15.56 -6.68
N LEU A 94 -11.04 -14.46 -7.04
CA LEU A 94 -9.73 -14.11 -6.45
C LEU A 94 -9.83 -13.90 -4.94
N LEU A 95 -10.81 -13.12 -4.47
CA LEU A 95 -11.03 -12.88 -3.04
C LEU A 95 -11.28 -14.17 -2.26
N ASN A 96 -11.98 -15.14 -2.85
CA ASN A 96 -12.28 -16.43 -2.20
C ASN A 96 -11.06 -17.34 -2.07
N LEU A 97 -10.05 -17.17 -2.91
CA LEU A 97 -8.80 -17.93 -2.87
C LEU A 97 -7.77 -17.31 -1.90
N MET A 98 -7.97 -16.06 -1.48
CA MET A 98 -7.12 -15.39 -0.51
C MET A 98 -7.37 -15.89 0.92
N ILE A 99 -6.35 -15.74 1.76
CA ILE A 99 -6.48 -15.98 3.20
C ILE A 99 -7.48 -14.99 3.81
N GLU A 100 -8.14 -15.40 4.91
CA GLU A 100 -9.23 -14.63 5.51
C GLU A 100 -8.81 -13.21 5.91
N GLY A 101 -7.58 -13.02 6.39
CA GLY A 101 -7.03 -11.71 6.76
C GLY A 101 -7.01 -10.74 5.58
N ASP A 102 -6.31 -11.13 4.51
CA ASP A 102 -6.20 -10.33 3.28
C ASP A 102 -7.57 -10.06 2.66
N ARG A 103 -8.43 -11.08 2.58
CA ARG A 103 -9.78 -10.93 2.05
C ARG A 103 -10.58 -9.88 2.83
N LYS A 104 -10.49 -9.87 4.17
CA LYS A 104 -11.20 -8.87 5.00
C LYS A 104 -10.70 -7.46 4.74
N ILE A 105 -9.37 -7.28 4.66
CA ILE A 105 -8.75 -5.98 4.38
C ILE A 105 -9.21 -5.47 3.01
N LEU A 106 -9.03 -6.28 1.97
CA LEU A 106 -9.39 -5.91 0.60
C LEU A 106 -10.88 -5.66 0.42
N THR A 107 -11.74 -6.46 1.07
CA THR A 107 -13.19 -6.22 1.05
C THR A 107 -13.57 -4.90 1.73
N SER A 108 -12.83 -4.50 2.77
CA SER A 108 -13.04 -3.20 3.41
C SER A 108 -12.62 -2.05 2.50
N LEU A 109 -11.46 -2.13 1.85
CA LEU A 109 -10.96 -1.11 0.91
C LEU A 109 -11.92 -0.95 -0.28
N LEU A 110 -12.31 -2.06 -0.90
CA LEU A 110 -13.30 -2.10 -1.99
C LEU A 110 -14.70 -1.57 -1.60
N GLY A 111 -14.95 -1.38 -0.30
CA GLY A 111 -16.22 -0.85 0.22
C GLY A 111 -16.29 0.68 0.23
N TYR A 112 -15.15 1.37 0.11
CA TYR A 112 -15.09 2.82 0.05
C TYR A 112 -15.21 3.32 -1.39
N LYS A 113 -15.52 4.61 -1.54
CA LYS A 113 -15.48 5.24 -2.86
C LYS A 113 -14.02 5.52 -3.22
N GLU A 114 -13.70 5.37 -4.49
CA GLU A 114 -12.36 5.63 -5.04
C GLU A 114 -11.87 7.06 -4.73
N ASP A 115 -12.79 8.04 -4.74
CA ASP A 115 -12.53 9.45 -4.45
C ASP A 115 -12.67 9.84 -2.97
N SER A 116 -12.69 8.86 -2.04
CA SER A 116 -12.74 9.11 -0.61
C SER A 116 -11.44 8.75 0.11
N ALA A 117 -11.25 9.26 1.33
CA ALA A 117 -10.09 8.97 2.16
C ALA A 117 -9.82 7.47 2.31
N GLY A 118 -10.89 6.67 2.44
CA GLY A 118 -10.82 5.20 2.52
C GLY A 118 -10.49 4.51 1.19
N GLY A 119 -10.77 5.15 0.05
CA GLY A 119 -10.39 4.66 -1.27
C GLY A 119 -8.93 4.93 -1.61
N ILE A 120 -8.40 6.10 -1.20
CA ILE A 120 -7.02 6.52 -1.48
C ILE A 120 -6.01 6.19 -0.36
N MET A 121 -6.44 5.53 0.73
CA MET A 121 -5.54 5.18 1.83
C MET A 121 -4.82 3.86 1.59
N THR A 122 -3.57 3.79 2.06
CA THR A 122 -2.89 2.51 2.25
C THR A 122 -3.14 1.94 3.66
N THR A 123 -3.05 0.62 3.79
CA THR A 123 -3.04 -0.06 5.08
C THR A 123 -1.63 -0.33 5.62
N GLU A 124 -0.59 0.07 4.88
CA GLU A 124 0.78 0.04 5.36
C GLU A 124 1.08 1.22 6.26
N PHE A 125 0.83 1.01 7.55
CA PHE A 125 1.28 1.89 8.60
C PHE A 125 1.78 1.09 9.79
N ILE A 126 2.65 1.72 10.57
CA ILE A 126 3.16 1.11 11.79
C ILE A 126 2.43 1.71 12.99
N ILE A 127 1.82 0.82 13.78
CA ILE A 127 1.15 1.18 15.02
C ILE A 127 1.81 0.49 16.22
N PHE A 128 2.15 1.28 17.23
CA PHE A 128 2.72 0.82 18.48
C PHE A 128 1.74 1.00 19.63
N LYS A 129 1.93 0.27 20.72
CA LYS A 129 1.15 0.48 21.94
C LYS A 129 1.75 1.62 22.74
N GLN A 130 0.89 2.43 23.34
CA GLN A 130 1.28 3.62 24.10
C GLN A 130 2.25 3.35 25.26
N ASP A 131 2.23 2.14 25.83
CA ASP A 131 3.04 1.72 26.98
C ASP A 131 4.43 1.16 26.58
N MET A 132 4.73 1.07 25.29
CA MET A 132 6.04 0.62 24.83
C MET A 132 7.12 1.66 25.11
N THR A 133 8.30 1.19 25.49
CA THR A 133 9.51 2.00 25.57
C THR A 133 10.11 2.26 24.20
N ILE A 134 10.93 3.31 24.08
CA ILE A 134 11.71 3.59 22.86
C ILE A 134 12.59 2.40 22.47
N LYS A 135 13.22 1.73 23.44
CA LYS A 135 14.04 0.54 23.19
C LYS A 135 13.25 -0.58 22.50
N GLU A 136 12.06 -0.87 22.99
CA GLU A 136 11.18 -1.90 22.41
C GLU A 136 10.68 -1.49 21.03
N THR A 137 10.37 -0.21 20.85
CA THR A 137 9.92 0.38 19.59
C THR A 137 11.00 0.26 18.51
N LEU A 138 12.23 0.72 18.80
CA LEU A 138 13.37 0.61 17.88
C LEU A 138 13.69 -0.85 17.54
N LYS A 139 13.54 -1.77 18.49
CA LYS A 139 13.71 -3.21 18.21
C LYS A 139 12.68 -3.69 17.19
N LYS A 140 11.40 -3.35 17.37
CA LYS A 140 10.35 -3.73 16.41
C LYS A 140 10.53 -3.08 15.04
N ILE A 141 10.91 -1.81 14.99
CA ILE A 141 11.20 -1.12 13.72
C ILE A 141 12.27 -1.88 12.95
N LYS A 142 13.36 -2.31 13.60
CA LYS A 142 14.43 -3.10 12.96
C LYS A 142 13.94 -4.46 12.42
N GLU A 143 12.96 -5.07 13.08
CA GLU A 143 12.38 -6.35 12.65
C GLU A 143 11.42 -6.18 11.45
N MET A 144 10.75 -5.03 11.35
CA MET A 144 9.74 -4.73 10.32
C MET A 144 10.30 -4.03 9.08
N ALA A 145 11.29 -3.16 9.23
CA ALA A 145 11.85 -2.33 8.16
C ALA A 145 12.31 -3.07 6.89
N PRO A 146 12.80 -4.33 6.94
CA PRO A 146 13.16 -5.05 5.72
C PRO A 146 11.98 -5.45 4.82
N LYS A 147 10.74 -5.32 5.31
CA LYS A 147 9.54 -5.85 4.64
C LYS A 147 8.46 -4.80 4.35
N ASN A 148 8.46 -3.70 5.08
CA ASN A 148 7.40 -2.70 5.03
C ASN A 148 8.03 -1.33 4.80
N GLU A 149 7.29 -0.45 4.13
CA GLU A 149 7.66 0.96 4.07
C GLU A 149 7.65 1.57 5.48
N LEU A 150 8.72 2.29 5.83
CA LEU A 150 8.84 2.95 7.12
C LEU A 150 8.48 4.41 6.97
N LEU A 151 7.28 4.77 7.46
CA LEU A 151 6.85 6.15 7.55
C LEU A 151 7.62 6.89 8.65
N ASP A 152 7.86 8.19 8.43
CA ASP A 152 8.45 9.08 9.43
C ASP A 152 7.51 9.33 10.62
N THR A 153 6.20 9.11 10.45
CA THR A 153 5.21 9.24 11.52
C THR A 153 4.74 7.87 12.02
N LEU A 154 4.86 7.62 13.33
CA LEU A 154 4.39 6.42 14.00
C LEU A 154 3.04 6.65 14.66
N PHE A 155 2.12 5.70 14.54
CA PHE A 155 0.82 5.76 15.20
C PHE A 155 0.86 5.07 16.56
N ILE A 156 0.22 5.68 17.56
CA ILE A 156 0.16 5.17 18.91
C ILE A 156 -1.26 4.71 19.21
N SER A 157 -1.41 3.48 19.68
CA SER A 157 -2.70 2.89 20.07
C SER A 157 -2.82 2.63 21.56
N ASP A 158 -4.04 2.71 22.06
CA ASP A 158 -4.39 2.18 23.37
C ASP A 158 -4.64 0.66 23.34
N ASN A 159 -5.00 0.10 24.50
CA ASN A 159 -5.29 -1.33 24.65
C ASN A 159 -6.55 -1.78 23.88
N THR A 160 -7.39 -0.85 23.41
CA THR A 160 -8.59 -1.11 22.61
C THR A 160 -8.33 -1.01 21.11
N ARG A 161 -7.07 -0.77 20.69
CA ARG A 161 -6.63 -0.51 19.30
C ARG A 161 -7.13 0.81 18.72
N LYS A 162 -7.56 1.75 19.57
CA LYS A 162 -7.86 3.12 19.11
C LYS A 162 -6.57 3.91 19.01
N VAL A 163 -6.42 4.68 17.92
CA VAL A 163 -5.30 5.62 17.75
C VAL A 163 -5.48 6.75 18.76
N VAL A 164 -4.48 6.96 19.61
CA VAL A 164 -4.49 7.96 20.70
C VAL A 164 -3.40 9.01 20.55
N GLY A 165 -2.54 8.88 19.54
CA GLY A 165 -1.52 9.88 19.24
C GLY A 165 -0.61 9.49 18.09
N THR A 166 0.27 10.41 17.71
CA THR A 166 1.35 10.19 16.75
C THR A 166 2.70 10.54 17.38
N VAL A 167 3.76 9.90 16.91
CA VAL A 167 5.16 10.19 17.30
C VAL A 167 6.00 10.23 16.04
N GLU A 168 6.75 11.32 15.84
CA GLU A 168 7.74 11.38 14.76
C GLU A 168 8.90 10.43 15.04
N LEU A 169 9.38 9.72 14.04
CA LEU A 169 10.51 8.78 14.15
C LEU A 169 11.75 9.48 14.70
N ARG A 170 11.94 10.76 14.37
CA ARG A 170 12.99 11.60 14.94
C ARG A 170 12.92 11.67 16.48
N GLU A 171 11.72 11.80 17.05
CA GLU A 171 11.54 11.82 18.51
C GLU A 171 11.94 10.50 19.14
N VAL A 172 11.63 9.37 18.49
CA VAL A 172 12.07 8.03 18.94
C VAL A 172 13.60 7.92 18.93
N LEU A 173 14.27 8.55 17.97
CA LEU A 173 15.74 8.48 17.83
C LEU A 173 16.51 9.36 18.82
N ILE A 174 15.93 10.48 19.27
CA ILE A 174 16.63 11.44 20.15
C ILE A 174 16.33 11.26 21.64
N ASN A 175 15.22 10.61 21.99
CA ASN A 175 14.83 10.37 23.37
C ASN A 175 15.50 9.12 23.97
N SER A 176 15.48 9.00 25.30
CA SER A 176 16.18 7.90 25.99
C SER A 176 15.47 6.56 25.80
N ASN A 177 16.23 5.47 25.78
CA ASN A 177 15.71 4.11 25.58
C ASN A 177 14.57 3.71 26.53
N ASP A 178 14.55 4.25 27.75
CA ASP A 178 13.58 3.92 28.79
C ASP A 178 12.34 4.85 28.77
N THR A 179 12.33 5.87 27.90
CA THR A 179 11.16 6.75 27.71
C THR A 179 10.01 5.96 27.11
N VAL A 180 8.79 6.19 27.61
CA VAL A 180 7.57 5.55 27.12
C VAL A 180 6.95 6.37 26.00
N LEU A 181 6.43 5.72 24.96
CA LEU A 181 5.84 6.41 23.80
C LEU A 181 4.72 7.38 24.18
N SER A 182 3.89 7.02 25.17
CA SER A 182 2.80 7.89 25.68
C SER A 182 3.26 9.25 26.19
N ASP A 183 4.52 9.37 26.61
CA ASP A 183 5.07 10.58 27.21
C ASP A 183 5.52 11.59 26.15
N ILE A 184 5.84 11.10 24.94
CA ILE A 184 6.28 11.92 23.80
C ILE A 184 5.23 11.99 22.67
N ALA A 185 4.14 11.22 22.77
CA ALA A 185 3.09 11.20 21.76
C ALA A 185 2.32 12.52 21.67
N ASN A 186 2.19 13.05 20.45
CA ASN A 186 1.26 14.13 20.16
C ASN A 186 -0.18 13.58 20.16
N LYS A 187 -0.94 13.95 21.18
CA LYS A 187 -2.36 13.58 21.33
C LYS A 187 -3.31 14.47 20.52
N ASN A 188 -2.84 15.64 20.09
CA ASN A 188 -3.59 16.60 19.29
C ASN A 188 -3.22 16.42 17.80
N PHE A 189 -3.45 15.22 17.26
CA PHE A 189 -3.22 14.92 15.86
C PHE A 189 -4.49 15.14 15.03
N VAL A 190 -4.31 15.52 13.77
CA VAL A 190 -5.39 15.66 12.79
C VAL A 190 -5.67 14.29 12.16
N SER A 191 -6.94 13.96 11.97
CA SER A 191 -7.38 12.73 11.31
C SER A 191 -8.67 12.99 10.53
N VAL A 192 -9.00 12.09 9.62
CA VAL A 192 -10.24 12.12 8.81
C VAL A 192 -10.98 10.79 8.91
N GLU A 193 -12.27 10.82 8.60
CA GLU A 193 -13.08 9.61 8.42
C GLU A 193 -12.90 9.05 7.00
N PRO A 194 -13.07 7.72 6.79
CA PRO A 194 -12.82 7.12 5.49
C PRO A 194 -13.79 7.57 4.39
N GLU A 195 -14.96 8.11 4.75
CA GLU A 195 -15.94 8.64 3.80
C GLU A 195 -15.67 10.08 3.35
N VAL A 196 -14.66 10.77 3.92
CA VAL A 196 -14.30 12.15 3.56
C VAL A 196 -13.80 12.20 2.12
N ASP A 197 -14.23 13.20 1.37
CA ASP A 197 -13.85 13.40 -0.03
C ASP A 197 -12.36 13.75 -0.18
N GLN A 198 -11.71 13.24 -1.24
CA GLN A 198 -10.29 13.46 -1.50
C GLN A 198 -9.88 14.93 -1.60
N GLU A 199 -10.76 15.85 -2.04
CA GLU A 199 -10.47 17.27 -2.10
C GLU A 199 -10.39 17.88 -0.69
N GLU A 200 -11.23 17.43 0.23
CA GLU A 200 -11.21 17.81 1.64
C GLU A 200 -9.99 17.21 2.37
N VAL A 201 -9.63 15.97 2.04
CA VAL A 201 -8.37 15.36 2.46
C VAL A 201 -7.19 16.24 2.02
N ALA A 202 -7.11 16.57 0.72
CA ALA A 202 -6.06 17.41 0.17
C ALA A 202 -6.04 18.84 0.77
N ALA A 203 -7.20 19.39 1.12
CA ALA A 203 -7.30 20.66 1.83
C ALA A 203 -6.74 20.55 3.26
N THR A 204 -6.98 19.43 3.95
CA THR A 204 -6.46 19.15 5.30
C THR A 204 -4.94 19.02 5.29
N PHE A 205 -4.38 18.25 4.34
CA PHE A 205 -2.94 18.17 4.12
C PHE A 205 -2.30 19.55 3.96
N ARG A 206 -2.87 20.38 3.07
CA ARG A 206 -2.37 21.74 2.81
C ARG A 206 -2.50 22.69 3.99
N LYS A 207 -3.61 22.63 4.73
CA LYS A 207 -3.89 23.52 5.86
C LYS A 207 -2.92 23.31 7.03
N TYR A 208 -2.52 22.06 7.27
CA TYR A 208 -1.70 21.67 8.42
C TYR A 208 -0.27 21.27 8.05
N ASP A 209 0.12 21.41 6.78
CA ASP A 209 1.44 21.04 6.24
C ASP A 209 1.83 19.59 6.60
N LEU A 210 0.88 18.68 6.40
CA LEU A 210 1.04 17.27 6.77
C LEU A 210 1.75 16.50 5.65
N THR A 211 2.49 15.46 6.03
CA THR A 211 3.01 14.43 5.12
C THR A 211 2.21 13.13 5.21
N VAL A 212 1.51 12.93 6.34
CA VAL A 212 0.64 11.78 6.61
C VAL A 212 -0.63 12.26 7.30
N LEU A 213 -1.77 11.67 6.92
CA LEU A 213 -3.07 11.94 7.54
C LEU A 213 -3.76 10.62 7.91
N PRO A 214 -3.87 10.27 9.21
CA PRO A 214 -4.55 9.05 9.62
C PRO A 214 -6.03 9.06 9.27
N VAL A 215 -6.49 7.95 8.71
CA VAL A 215 -7.90 7.65 8.48
C VAL A 215 -8.42 6.82 9.66
N VAL A 216 -9.39 7.35 10.40
CA VAL A 216 -9.93 6.71 11.62
C VAL A 216 -11.44 6.60 11.56
N ASN A 217 -11.97 5.45 12.00
CA ASN A 217 -13.41 5.26 12.11
C ASN A 217 -13.94 5.99 13.35
N LYS A 218 -15.09 6.68 13.24
CA LYS A 218 -15.89 7.12 14.39
C LYS A 218 -16.61 5.93 15.04
N LYS A 219 -15.88 5.02 15.69
CA LYS A 219 -16.43 4.02 16.63
C LYS A 219 -15.51 3.79 17.82
#